data_AF-A0A962SI84-F1
#
_entry.id   AF-A0A962SI84-F1
#
_cell.length_a   1.000
_cell.length_b   1.000
_cell.length_c   1.000
_cell.angle_alpha   90.00
_cell.angle_beta   90.00
_cell.angle_gamma   90.00
#
_symmetry.space_group_name_H-M   'P 1'
#
loop_
_entity.id
_entity.type
_entity.pdbx_description
1 polymer ?
#
loop_
_entity_poly.entity_id
_entity_poly.type
_entity_poly.pdbx_seq_one_letter_code
_entity_poly.pdbx_strand_id
1 'polypeptide(L)'
;MKVLDSLPTPQQIDQCLLSDRPRLRGRLRALRHDSGKAADEAGRERLIRQLSESIELVQRRRALLPPPEFPAALPISARRKEIAELIQRHQVVVLCGETGSGKSTQLPKICLTLERGIYGRIGHTQPR
;
A
#
# COMPACT_ATOMS: atom_id res chain seq x y z
N MET A 1 8.03 19.68 7.04
CA MET A 1 7.67 18.35 7.57
C MET A 1 6.99 18.60 8.91
N LYS A 2 5.67 18.47 9.02
CA LYS A 2 4.98 18.74 10.30
C LYS A 2 5.36 17.64 11.27
N VAL A 3 6.16 17.97 12.28
CA VAL A 3 6.38 17.11 13.44
C VAL A 3 5.00 16.82 14.03
N LEU A 4 4.70 15.55 14.27
CA LEU A 4 3.44 15.17 14.89
C LEU A 4 3.53 15.57 16.36
N ASP A 5 3.08 16.78 16.69
CA ASP A 5 3.07 17.31 18.07
C ASP A 5 2.06 16.59 19.00
N SER A 6 1.41 15.52 18.52
CA SER A 6 0.43 14.68 19.23
C SER A 6 0.56 13.20 18.83
N LEU A 7 -0.05 12.29 19.62
CA LEU A 7 -0.10 10.87 19.27
C LEU A 7 -0.81 10.66 17.92
N PRO A 8 -0.24 9.86 17.01
CA PRO A 8 -0.83 9.64 15.70
C PRO A 8 -2.19 8.94 15.79
N THR A 9 -3.08 9.30 14.88
CA THR A 9 -4.40 8.67 14.71
C THR A 9 -4.26 7.33 13.97
N PRO A 10 -5.22 6.41 14.13
CA PRO A 10 -5.27 5.18 13.34
C PRO A 10 -5.25 5.44 11.83
N GLN A 11 -5.90 6.52 11.37
CA GLN A 11 -5.94 6.92 9.96
C GLN A 11 -4.56 7.35 9.43
N GLN A 12 -3.73 7.97 10.27
CA GLN A 12 -2.35 8.30 9.89
C GLN A 12 -1.49 7.04 9.73
N ILE A 13 -1.75 5.99 10.51
CA ILE A 13 -1.05 4.70 10.34
C ILE A 13 -1.43 4.03 9.00
N ASP A 14 -2.62 4.26 8.46
CA ASP A 14 -2.98 3.74 7.13
C ASP A 14 -2.18 4.39 5.98
N GLN A 15 -1.45 5.48 6.25
CA GLN A 15 -0.60 6.14 5.26
C GLN A 15 0.81 5.53 5.16
N CYS A 16 1.18 4.60 6.04
CA CYS A 16 2.49 3.95 6.04
C CYS A 16 2.48 2.59 5.29
N LEU A 17 3.64 1.95 5.17
CA LEU A 17 3.78 0.62 4.57
C LEU A 17 2.89 -0.41 5.26
N LEU A 18 2.29 -1.31 4.48
CA LEU A 18 1.40 -2.38 4.98
C LEU A 18 2.09 -3.25 6.04
N SER A 19 3.38 -3.54 5.86
CA SER A 19 4.18 -4.34 6.79
C SER A 19 4.38 -3.67 8.16
N ASP A 20 4.33 -2.35 8.23
CA ASP A 20 4.51 -1.61 9.48
C ASP A 20 3.22 -1.47 10.29
N ARG A 21 2.05 -1.49 9.62
CA ARG A 21 0.75 -1.18 10.25
C ARG A 21 0.45 -2.01 11.50
N PRO A 22 0.62 -3.36 11.54
CA PRO A 22 0.29 -4.14 12.73
C PRO A 22 1.12 -3.72 13.95
N ARG A 23 2.44 -3.55 13.76
CA ARG A 23 3.37 -3.15 14.81
C ARG A 23 3.08 -1.73 15.32
N LEU A 24 2.86 -0.77 14.41
CA LEU A 24 2.59 0.62 14.77
C LEU A 24 1.23 0.77 15.46
N ARG A 25 0.19 0.02 15.02
CA ARG A 25 -1.11 -0.02 15.70
C ARG A 25 -1.00 -0.61 17.11
N GLY A 26 -0.22 -1.68 17.28
CA GLY A 26 0.05 -2.27 18.59
C GLY A 26 0.72 -1.28 19.54
N ARG A 27 1.74 -0.55 19.07
CA ARG A 27 2.40 0.50 19.84
C ARG A 27 1.47 1.66 20.22
N LEU A 28 0.68 2.14 19.25
CA LEU A 28 -0.31 3.19 19.53
C LEU A 28 -1.31 2.76 20.60
N ARG A 29 -1.77 1.50 20.57
CA ARG A 29 -2.68 0.96 21.59
C ARG A 29 -1.98 0.89 22.96
N ALA A 30 -0.74 0.41 23.02
CA ALA A 30 0.01 0.34 24.27
C ALA A 30 0.20 1.73 24.92
N LEU A 31 0.63 2.74 24.15
CA LEU A 31 0.81 4.11 24.64
C LEU A 31 -0.50 4.78 25.10
N ARG A 32 -1.65 4.35 24.56
CA ARG A 32 -2.96 4.84 25.03
C ARG A 32 -3.39 4.24 26.37
N HIS A 33 -2.84 3.10 26.76
CA HIS A 33 -3.19 2.41 28.00
C HIS A 33 -2.17 2.62 29.11
N ASP A 34 -0.92 2.95 28.79
CA ASP A 34 0.13 3.15 29.78
C ASP A 34 0.08 4.58 30.38
N SER A 35 0.28 4.70 31.68
CA SER A 35 0.11 5.95 32.46
C SER A 35 1.45 6.56 32.91
N GLY A 36 2.58 5.94 32.56
CA GLY A 36 3.93 6.34 33.01
C GLY A 36 4.58 7.42 32.13
N LYS A 37 4.55 8.68 32.58
CA LYS A 37 4.98 9.88 31.82
C LYS A 37 6.32 9.80 31.05
N ALA A 38 7.38 9.22 31.62
CA ALA A 38 8.71 9.23 30.98
C ALA A 38 8.92 8.10 29.94
N ALA A 39 8.37 6.91 30.21
CA ALA A 39 8.38 5.80 29.24
C ALA A 39 7.43 6.08 28.05
N ASP A 40 6.37 6.84 28.32
CA ASP A 40 5.39 7.27 27.33
C ASP A 40 5.99 8.27 26.32
N GLU A 41 6.79 9.25 26.76
CA GLU A 41 7.41 10.22 25.83
C GLU A 41 8.43 9.57 24.88
N ALA A 42 9.37 8.77 25.40
CA ALA A 42 10.34 8.06 24.55
C ALA A 42 9.67 7.03 23.62
N GLY A 43 8.59 6.39 24.07
CA GLY A 43 7.78 5.48 23.27
C GLY A 43 7.03 6.21 22.14
N ARG A 44 6.49 7.40 22.45
CA ARG A 44 5.81 8.29 21.53
C ARG A 44 6.73 8.84 20.46
N GLU A 45 7.90 9.37 20.83
CA GLU A 45 8.92 9.84 19.88
C GLU A 45 9.31 8.71 18.90
N ARG A 46 9.53 7.50 19.43
CA ARG A 46 9.86 6.33 18.60
C ARG A 46 8.74 5.97 17.63
N LEU A 47 7.48 6.03 18.07
CA LEU A 47 6.31 5.77 17.22
C LEU A 47 6.21 6.81 16.10
N ILE A 48 6.33 8.10 16.43
CA ILE A 48 6.26 9.21 15.47
C ILE A 48 7.36 9.08 14.42
N ARG A 49 8.60 8.82 14.86
CA ARG A 49 9.74 8.66 13.97
C ARG A 49 9.54 7.51 12.98
N GLN A 50 9.18 6.32 13.47
CA GLN A 50 8.96 5.15 12.62
C GLN A 50 7.80 5.32 11.64
N LEU A 51 6.72 5.96 12.10
CA LEU A 51 5.60 6.28 11.22
C LEU A 51 6.04 7.23 10.11
N SER A 52 6.80 8.28 10.46
CA SER A 52 7.32 9.27 9.50
C SER A 52 8.25 8.62 8.47
N GLU A 53 9.23 7.83 8.91
CA GLU A 53 10.15 7.07 8.04
C GLU A 53 9.37 6.18 7.04
N SER A 54 8.33 5.48 7.52
CA SER A 54 7.52 4.58 6.69
C SER A 54 6.62 5.35 5.71
N ILE A 55 6.03 6.48 6.12
CA ILE A 55 5.26 7.37 5.24
C ILE A 55 6.16 8.00 4.16
N GLU A 56 7.36 8.44 4.51
CA GLU A 56 8.30 8.99 3.54
C GLU A 56 8.65 7.96 2.46
N LEU A 57 8.84 6.70 2.83
CA LEU A 57 9.10 5.64 1.85
C LEU A 57 7.89 5.43 0.91
N VAL A 58 6.66 5.46 1.44
CA VAL A 58 5.42 5.43 0.65
C VAL A 58 5.37 6.61 -0.33
N GLN A 59 5.66 7.82 0.14
CA GLN A 59 5.66 9.04 -0.69
C GLN A 59 6.72 8.97 -1.79
N ARG A 60 7.94 8.53 -1.47
CA ARG A 60 9.00 8.32 -2.46
C ARG A 60 8.59 7.31 -3.53
N ARG A 61 7.97 6.19 -3.15
CA ARG A 61 7.45 5.20 -4.11
C ARG A 61 6.36 5.77 -5.00
N ARG A 62 5.44 6.57 -4.46
CA ARG A 62 4.40 7.24 -5.24
C ARG A 62 4.99 8.23 -6.24
N ALA A 63 5.99 9.01 -5.83
CA ALA A 63 6.65 9.99 -6.70
C ALA A 63 7.45 9.34 -7.84
N LEU A 64 7.94 8.11 -7.64
CA LEU A 64 8.72 7.36 -8.64
C LEU A 64 7.87 6.41 -9.49
N LEU A 65 6.53 6.45 -9.35
CA LEU A 65 5.65 5.53 -10.06
C LEU A 65 5.54 5.93 -11.54
N PRO A 66 6.02 5.12 -12.50
CA PRO A 66 5.84 5.41 -13.91
C PRO A 66 4.36 5.26 -14.30
N PRO A 67 3.82 6.12 -15.18
CA PRO A 67 2.45 5.98 -15.66
C PRO A 67 2.33 4.68 -16.49
N PRO A 68 1.43 3.75 -16.13
CA PRO A 68 1.28 2.52 -16.88
C PRO A 68 0.57 2.74 -18.21
N GLU A 69 1.18 2.23 -19.28
CA GLU A 69 0.60 2.22 -20.62
C GLU A 69 -0.19 0.95 -20.90
N PHE A 70 -1.33 1.11 -21.58
CA PHE A 70 -2.27 0.04 -21.93
C PHE A 70 -2.52 0.04 -23.44
N PRO A 71 -1.85 -0.83 -24.21
CA PRO A 71 -2.05 -0.91 -25.66
C PRO A 71 -3.47 -1.33 -26.00
N ALA A 72 -4.15 -0.59 -26.89
CA ALA A 72 -5.53 -0.86 -27.29
C ALA A 72 -5.72 -2.21 -28.01
N ALA A 73 -4.66 -2.74 -28.63
CA ALA A 73 -4.69 -4.02 -29.33
C ALA A 73 -4.85 -5.24 -28.40
N LEU A 74 -4.57 -5.10 -27.10
CA LEU A 74 -4.70 -6.20 -26.15
C LEU A 74 -6.12 -6.27 -25.57
N PRO A 75 -6.82 -7.42 -25.62
CA PRO A 75 -8.17 -7.56 -25.10
C PRO A 75 -8.34 -7.12 -23.63
N ILE A 76 -7.32 -7.40 -22.80
CA ILE A 76 -7.35 -7.02 -21.38
C ILE A 76 -7.35 -5.50 -21.15
N SER A 77 -6.74 -4.73 -22.06
CA SER A 77 -6.66 -3.27 -21.94
C SER A 77 -8.05 -2.62 -22.04
N ALA A 78 -8.92 -3.16 -22.89
CA ALA A 78 -10.29 -2.69 -23.06
C ALA A 78 -11.12 -2.85 -21.76
N ARG A 79 -10.84 -3.90 -20.98
CA ARG A 79 -11.55 -4.25 -19.75
C ARG A 79 -10.86 -3.72 -18.48
N ARG A 80 -9.84 -2.86 -18.61
CA ARG A 80 -9.00 -2.42 -17.48
C ARG A 80 -9.78 -1.83 -16.29
N LYS A 81 -10.85 -1.06 -16.56
CA LYS A 81 -11.64 -0.39 -15.52
C LYS A 81 -12.44 -1.41 -14.71
N GLU A 82 -13.13 -2.32 -15.39
CA GLU A 82 -13.88 -3.42 -14.77
C GLU A 82 -12.95 -4.31 -13.91
N ILE A 83 -11.78 -4.66 -14.45
CA ILE A 83 -10.78 -5.45 -13.71
C ILE A 83 -10.29 -4.68 -12.46
N ALA A 84 -10.02 -3.38 -12.59
CA ALA A 84 -9.59 -2.55 -11.47
C ALA A 84 -10.65 -2.49 -10.36
N GLU A 85 -11.93 -2.33 -10.72
CA GLU A 85 -13.05 -2.35 -9.79
C GLU A 85 -13.19 -3.71 -9.08
N LEU A 86 -13.06 -4.82 -9.81
CA LEU A 86 -13.09 -6.16 -9.23
C LEU A 86 -11.96 -6.35 -8.21
N ILE A 87 -10.74 -5.93 -8.53
CA ILE A 87 -9.58 -6.01 -7.62
C ILE A 87 -9.74 -5.11 -6.38
N GLN A 88 -10.47 -4.01 -6.49
CA GLN A 88 -10.78 -3.15 -5.33
C GLN A 88 -11.81 -3.78 -4.40
N ARG A 89 -12.86 -4.39 -4.96
CA ARG A 89 -14.02 -4.91 -4.22
C ARG A 89 -13.79 -6.31 -3.65
N HIS A 90 -12.98 -7.13 -4.30
CA HIS A 90 -12.80 -8.53 -3.94
C HIS A 90 -11.35 -8.81 -3.53
N GLN A 91 -11.18 -9.49 -2.39
CA GLN A 91 -9.87 -9.91 -1.91
C GLN A 91 -9.21 -10.93 -2.85
N VAL A 92 -10.02 -11.77 -3.50
CA VAL A 92 -9.58 -12.79 -4.47
C VAL A 92 -10.41 -12.64 -5.73
N VAL A 93 -9.74 -12.59 -6.88
CA VAL A 93 -10.36 -12.51 -8.21
C VAL A 93 -9.76 -13.62 -9.07
N VAL A 94 -10.62 -14.42 -9.69
CA VAL A 94 -10.22 -15.40 -10.72
C VAL A 94 -10.47 -14.77 -12.07
N LEU A 95 -9.42 -14.56 -12.86
CA LEU A 95 -9.52 -13.94 -14.19
C LEU A 95 -9.15 -14.95 -15.28
N CYS A 96 -10.16 -15.40 -16.03
CA CYS A 96 -9.99 -16.28 -17.17
C CYS A 96 -9.79 -15.47 -18.46
N GLY A 97 -9.01 -16.00 -19.40
CA GLY A 97 -8.89 -15.43 -20.74
C GLY A 97 -7.94 -16.22 -21.61
N GLU A 98 -8.08 -16.10 -22.92
CA GLU A 98 -7.29 -16.84 -23.90
C GLU A 98 -5.78 -16.52 -23.83
N THR A 99 -4.94 -17.43 -24.32
CA THR A 99 -3.51 -17.18 -24.50
C THR A 99 -3.29 -15.96 -25.39
N GLY A 100 -2.31 -15.12 -25.08
CA GLY A 100 -2.05 -13.89 -25.84
C GLY A 100 -2.94 -12.69 -25.49
N SER A 101 -3.94 -12.84 -24.61
CA SER A 101 -4.83 -11.73 -24.23
C SER A 101 -4.16 -10.59 -23.43
N GLY A 102 -2.89 -10.75 -23.05
CA GLY A 102 -2.11 -9.74 -22.32
C GLY A 102 -2.21 -9.83 -20.78
N LYS A 103 -2.79 -10.89 -20.20
CA LYS A 103 -2.96 -11.04 -18.74
C LYS A 103 -1.67 -10.80 -17.96
N SER A 104 -0.63 -11.58 -18.23
CA SER A 104 0.64 -11.51 -17.48
C SER A 104 1.34 -10.15 -17.63
N THR A 105 1.16 -9.47 -18.76
CA THR A 105 1.82 -8.19 -19.04
C THR A 105 1.05 -6.97 -18.53
N GLN A 106 -0.28 -7.03 -18.49
CA GLN A 106 -1.12 -5.89 -18.12
C GLN A 106 -1.68 -5.94 -16.70
N LEU A 107 -1.91 -7.11 -16.11
CA LEU A 107 -2.44 -7.19 -14.73
C LEU A 107 -1.56 -6.49 -13.69
N PRO A 108 -0.21 -6.66 -13.70
CA PRO A 108 0.65 -5.91 -12.77
C PRO A 108 0.50 -4.40 -12.94
N LYS A 109 0.34 -3.90 -14.17
CA LYS A 109 0.14 -2.48 -14.46
C LYS A 109 -1.22 -1.96 -13.95
N ILE A 110 -2.28 -2.75 -14.09
CA ILE A 110 -3.59 -2.41 -13.49
C ILE A 110 -3.45 -2.32 -11.96
N CYS A 111 -2.76 -3.27 -11.33
CA CYS A 111 -2.48 -3.21 -9.88
C CYS A 111 -1.65 -1.97 -9.48
N LEU A 112 -0.74 -1.49 -10.34
CA LEU A 112 0.00 -0.24 -10.12
C LEU A 112 -0.92 0.98 -10.15
N THR A 113 -1.91 1.05 -11.05
CA THR A 113 -2.91 2.14 -11.05
C THR A 113 -3.75 2.18 -9.78
N LEU A 114 -3.86 1.04 -9.09
CA LEU A 114 -4.55 0.90 -7.81
C LEU A 114 -3.62 1.14 -6.61
N GLU A 115 -2.42 1.65 -6.83
CA GLU A 115 -1.41 1.94 -5.81
C GLU A 115 -0.98 0.71 -4.96
N ARG A 116 -1.30 -0.51 -5.40
CA ARG A 116 -1.01 -1.74 -4.63
C ARG A 116 0.49 -1.95 -4.41
N GLY A 117 1.32 -1.46 -5.33
CA GLY A 117 2.79 -1.48 -5.22
C GLY A 117 3.40 -0.39 -4.34
N ILE A 118 2.63 0.64 -3.96
CA ILE A 118 3.14 1.79 -3.19
C ILE A 118 3.31 1.38 -1.72
N TYR A 119 2.23 0.89 -1.11
CA TYR A 119 2.22 0.49 0.30
C TYR A 119 2.83 -0.89 0.56
N GLY A 120 3.11 -1.66 -0.50
CA GLY A 120 3.57 -3.05 -0.42
C GLY A 120 4.46 -3.44 -1.61
N ARG A 121 4.20 -4.62 -2.18
CA ARG A 121 4.84 -5.13 -3.40
C ARG A 121 3.79 -5.86 -4.23
N ILE A 122 3.97 -5.86 -5.56
CA ILE A 122 3.18 -6.69 -6.48
C ILE A 122 4.04 -7.89 -6.85
N GLY A 123 3.64 -9.08 -6.39
CA GLY A 123 4.26 -10.34 -6.80
C GLY A 123 3.60 -10.83 -8.08
N HIS A 124 4.39 -11.05 -9.12
CA HIS A 124 3.94 -11.68 -10.35
C HIS A 124 4.74 -12.97 -10.56
N THR A 125 4.07 -14.11 -10.43
CA THR A 125 4.68 -15.43 -10.56
C THR A 125 4.29 -16.04 -11.91
N GLN A 126 5.18 -16.86 -12.47
CA GLN A 126 4.96 -17.63 -13.70
C GLN A 126 5.31 -19.09 -13.45
N PRO A 127 4.49 -20.05 -13.90
CA PRO A 127 4.89 -21.46 -13.90
C PRO A 127 6.08 -21.64 -14.86
N ARG A 128 7.09 -22.43 -14.44
CA ARG A 128 8.19 -22.86 -15.31
C ARG A 128 7.75 -24.00 -16.21
#